data_AF-A0A0F9FEQ2-F1
#
_entry.id   AF-A0A0F9FEQ2-F1
#
_cell.length_a   1.000
_cell.length_b   1.000
_cell.length_c   1.000
_cell.angle_alpha   90.00
_cell.angle_beta   90.00
_cell.angle_gamma   90.00
#
_symmetry.space_group_name_H-M   'P 1'
#
loop_
_entity.id
_entity.type
_entity.pdbx_description
1 polymer ?
#
loop_
_entity_poly.entity_id
_entity_poly.type
_entity_poly.pdbx_seq_one_letter_code
_entity_poly.pdbx_strand_id
1 'polypeptide(L)'
;MAQSATLTLCRLFQKLCLTYSVPAHCSPIVNSLSTDFCPSTRVTQSKTENTRRLIIDGLNCAALSRAQMERTRDGGIVALNLTSILPWSNFTASMQGLATKLAAIEEMADLVVVAVSTADIEQARVDNRVAIILGAQNSTLVEDDLGLLRVLQRVGFRILQPTYNEHNRLGDGATGEPFGPQDQGLRELGRQWVQEMNRLHMLIDISHSGYGTCADVIEASADPVIFSHANARALCDSPRNKPDDLIKAIA
;
A
#
# COMPACT_ATOMS: atom_id res chain seq x y z
N MET A 1 -21.07 10.62 6.31
CA MET A 1 -20.03 11.27 5.47
C MET A 1 -18.74 10.43 5.32
N ALA A 2 -18.38 9.52 6.23
CA ALA A 2 -17.17 8.68 6.11
C ALA A 2 -17.29 7.48 5.13
N GLN A 3 -18.48 6.90 4.94
CA GLN A 3 -18.71 5.76 4.01
C GLN A 3 -18.34 6.07 2.55
N SER A 4 -18.42 7.33 2.12
CA SER A 4 -18.12 7.73 0.74
C SER A 4 -16.63 7.74 0.44
N ALA A 5 -15.74 7.91 1.43
CA ALA A 5 -14.31 8.11 1.20
C ALA A 5 -13.56 6.78 0.97
N THR A 6 -13.85 5.74 1.75
CA THR A 6 -13.19 4.42 1.63
C THR A 6 -13.62 3.67 0.37
N LEU A 7 -14.92 3.68 0.04
CA LEU A 7 -15.42 3.15 -1.23
C LEU A 7 -14.81 3.87 -2.45
N THR A 8 -14.48 5.16 -2.31
CA THR A 8 -13.81 5.91 -3.39
C THR A 8 -12.33 5.55 -3.49
N LEU A 9 -11.63 5.30 -2.39
CA LEU A 9 -10.22 4.87 -2.40
C LEU A 9 -10.09 3.49 -3.06
N CYS A 10 -10.94 2.53 -2.68
CA CYS A 10 -10.97 1.19 -3.31
C CYS A 10 -11.33 1.27 -4.80
N ARG A 11 -12.36 2.04 -5.18
CA ARG A 11 -12.73 2.24 -6.59
C ARG A 11 -11.63 2.94 -7.40
N LEU A 12 -10.83 3.79 -6.77
CA LEU A 12 -9.70 4.46 -7.42
C LEU A 12 -8.56 3.47 -7.67
N PHE A 13 -8.20 2.63 -6.70
CA PHE A 13 -7.22 1.55 -6.88
C PHE A 13 -7.69 0.52 -7.93
N GLN A 14 -8.96 0.10 -7.89
CA GLN A 14 -9.53 -0.81 -8.90
C GLN A 14 -9.58 -0.18 -10.30
N LYS A 15 -9.97 1.09 -10.43
CA LYS A 15 -9.97 1.79 -11.73
C LYS A 15 -8.57 2.01 -12.30
N LEU A 16 -7.57 2.25 -11.46
CA LEU A 16 -6.18 2.42 -11.90
C LEU A 16 -5.58 1.08 -12.37
N CYS A 17 -5.88 -0.04 -11.71
CA CYS A 17 -5.45 -1.37 -12.15
C CYS A 17 -6.06 -1.82 -13.49
N LEU A 18 -7.29 -1.41 -13.81
CA LEU A 18 -8.01 -1.83 -15.03
C LEU A 18 -7.68 -1.02 -16.29
N THR A 19 -6.78 -0.03 -16.24
CA THR A 19 -6.45 0.80 -17.41
C THR A 19 -5.20 0.39 -18.20
N TYR A 20 -4.57 -0.74 -17.86
CA TYR A 20 -3.54 -1.33 -18.72
C TYR A 20 -4.16 -2.23 -19.80
N SER A 21 -4.64 -1.61 -20.88
CA SER A 21 -4.78 -2.32 -22.17
C SER A 21 -3.43 -2.36 -22.85
N VAL A 22 -2.84 -3.56 -22.92
CA VAL A 22 -1.65 -3.82 -23.74
C VAL A 22 -2.05 -3.71 -25.21
N PRO A 23 -1.44 -2.83 -26.03
CA PRO A 23 -1.65 -2.86 -27.47
C PRO A 23 -1.11 -4.19 -28.00
N ALA A 24 -2.00 -5.00 -28.59
CA ALA A 24 -1.61 -6.15 -29.36
C ALA A 24 -0.88 -5.65 -30.61
N HIS A 25 0.46 -5.68 -30.60
CA HIS A 25 1.35 -5.94 -31.75
C HIS A 25 2.81 -5.63 -31.36
N CYS A 26 3.59 -6.68 -31.11
CA CYS A 26 5.04 -6.64 -31.32
C CYS A 26 5.54 -8.07 -31.55
N SER A 27 5.87 -8.40 -32.80
CA SER A 27 6.63 -9.60 -33.16
C SER A 27 8.11 -9.45 -32.81
N PRO A 28 8.86 -10.55 -32.63
CA PRO A 28 10.16 -10.54 -31.98
C PRO A 28 11.27 -10.14 -32.97
N ILE A 29 12.13 -9.21 -32.59
CA ILE A 29 13.44 -9.02 -33.24
C ILE A 29 14.53 -9.15 -32.19
N VAL A 30 15.52 -9.94 -32.59
CA VAL A 30 16.63 -10.54 -31.87
C VAL A 30 17.75 -9.53 -31.60
N ASN A 31 18.49 -9.74 -30.50
CA ASN A 31 19.80 -9.22 -30.10
C ASN A 31 20.47 -8.11 -30.95
N SER A 32 20.79 -7.00 -30.29
CA SER A 32 22.18 -6.50 -30.26
C SER A 32 22.35 -5.49 -29.11
N LEU A 33 23.31 -5.76 -28.23
CA LEU A 33 23.82 -4.85 -27.22
C LEU A 33 24.44 -3.60 -27.90
N SER A 34 23.91 -2.41 -27.60
CA SER A 34 24.69 -1.18 -27.62
C SER A 34 24.40 -0.36 -26.36
N THR A 35 25.48 0.02 -25.69
CA THR A 35 25.50 0.88 -24.51
C THR A 35 25.35 2.32 -24.95
N ASP A 36 24.11 2.78 -25.13
CA ASP A 36 23.83 4.19 -25.41
C ASP A 36 23.06 4.83 -24.25
N PHE A 37 23.82 5.67 -23.54
CA PHE A 37 23.42 6.52 -22.43
C PHE A 37 22.28 7.44 -22.87
N CYS A 38 21.07 7.26 -22.34
CA CYS A 38 19.92 8.11 -22.67
C CYS A 38 20.10 9.51 -22.06
N PRO A 39 20.18 10.60 -22.86
CA PRO A 39 20.32 11.95 -22.32
C PRO A 39 19.00 12.38 -21.67
N SER A 40 19.12 13.05 -20.52
CA SER A 40 17.99 13.53 -19.73
C SER A 40 17.04 14.41 -20.54
N THR A 41 15.86 13.89 -20.86
CA THR A 41 14.76 14.66 -21.42
C THR A 41 14.29 15.66 -20.37
N ARG A 42 14.68 16.92 -20.54
CA ARG A 42 14.05 18.05 -19.84
C ARG A 42 12.59 18.11 -20.29
N VAL A 43 11.70 17.65 -19.43
CA VAL A 43 10.25 17.84 -19.60
C VAL A 43 9.96 19.33 -19.46
N THR A 44 9.72 20.01 -20.57
CA THR A 44 9.20 21.38 -20.58
C THR A 44 7.75 21.35 -20.08
N GLN A 45 7.51 21.83 -18.85
CA GLN A 45 6.16 21.96 -18.31
C GLN A 45 5.41 23.08 -19.02
N SER A 46 4.33 22.76 -19.75
CA SER A 46 3.41 23.78 -20.27
C SER A 46 2.50 24.27 -19.13
N LYS A 47 2.45 25.59 -18.94
CA LYS A 47 1.63 26.27 -17.93
C LYS A 47 0.17 26.42 -18.39
N THR A 48 -0.55 25.30 -18.54
CA THR A 48 -1.98 25.33 -18.85
C THR A 48 -2.70 24.31 -17.99
N GLU A 49 -3.46 24.81 -17.01
CA GLU A 49 -4.37 24.13 -16.08
C GLU A 49 -3.87 22.86 -15.37
N ASN A 50 -3.98 22.87 -14.05
CA ASN A 50 -3.49 21.90 -13.08
C ASN A 50 -3.96 20.43 -13.34
N THR A 51 -3.35 19.77 -14.33
CA THR A 51 -3.73 18.44 -14.86
C THR A 51 -2.61 17.42 -14.66
N ARG A 52 -1.94 17.47 -13.51
CA ARG A 52 -1.07 16.37 -13.10
C ARG A 52 -1.91 15.09 -13.05
N ARG A 53 -1.48 14.03 -13.73
CA ARG A 53 -2.14 12.72 -13.67
C ARG A 53 -2.11 12.21 -12.23
N LEU A 54 -3.21 11.59 -11.81
CA LEU A 54 -3.29 11.00 -10.47
C LEU A 54 -2.53 9.67 -10.47
N ILE A 55 -1.27 9.72 -10.01
CA ILE A 55 -0.41 8.55 -9.86
C ILE A 55 -0.25 8.28 -8.36
N ILE A 56 -0.60 7.08 -7.93
CA ILE A 56 -0.53 6.67 -6.52
C ILE A 56 0.43 5.49 -6.40
N ASP A 57 1.42 5.62 -5.53
CA ASP A 57 2.33 4.54 -5.16
C ASP A 57 1.68 3.67 -4.05
N GLY A 58 1.47 2.39 -4.35
CA GLY A 58 0.78 1.44 -3.47
C GLY A 58 1.57 1.10 -2.19
N LEU A 59 2.89 1.25 -2.19
CA LEU A 59 3.72 1.06 -1.00
C LEU A 59 5.07 1.78 -1.13
N ASN A 60 5.40 2.59 -0.13
CA ASN A 60 6.68 3.27 -0.03
C ASN A 60 7.34 3.03 1.34
N CYS A 61 8.60 2.61 1.30
CA CYS A 61 9.44 2.36 2.48
C CYS A 61 10.68 3.27 2.51
N ALA A 62 10.75 4.26 1.63
CA ALA A 62 11.92 5.12 1.52
C ALA A 62 12.04 6.06 2.72
N ALA A 63 13.24 6.57 2.95
CA ALA A 63 13.48 7.57 3.98
C ALA A 63 12.61 8.82 3.74
N LEU A 64 11.93 9.27 4.79
CA LEU A 64 11.10 10.47 4.74
C LEU A 64 11.98 11.71 4.90
N SER A 65 12.57 12.17 3.80
CA SER A 65 13.37 13.39 3.73
C SER A 65 12.85 14.32 2.64
N ARG A 66 13.14 15.62 2.76
CA ARG A 66 12.76 16.62 1.75
C ARG A 66 13.25 16.24 0.36
N ALA A 67 14.52 15.87 0.23
CA ALA A 67 15.11 15.45 -1.05
C ALA A 67 14.43 14.20 -1.64
N GLN A 68 13.97 13.25 -0.81
CA GLN A 68 13.20 12.11 -1.31
C GLN A 68 11.79 12.53 -1.75
N MET A 69 11.11 13.38 -0.99
CA MET A 69 9.75 13.85 -1.31
C MET A 69 9.72 14.78 -2.52
N GLU A 70 10.75 15.59 -2.73
CA GLU A 70 10.94 16.38 -3.95
C GLU A 70 11.10 15.46 -5.16
N ARG A 71 11.93 14.40 -5.07
CA ARG A 71 12.03 13.40 -6.15
C ARG A 71 10.72 12.69 -6.41
N THR A 72 9.98 12.32 -5.37
CA THR A 72 8.65 11.72 -5.49
C THR A 72 7.68 12.66 -6.22
N ARG A 73 7.64 13.94 -5.83
CA ARG A 73 6.81 14.96 -6.49
C ARG A 73 7.29 15.22 -7.92
N ASP A 74 8.58 15.31 -8.18
CA ASP A 74 9.08 15.63 -9.51
C ASP A 74 8.92 14.43 -10.47
N GLY A 75 8.88 13.21 -9.92
CA GLY A 75 8.54 11.98 -10.63
C GLY A 75 7.05 11.77 -10.95
N GLY A 76 6.17 12.71 -10.59
CA GLY A 76 4.74 12.63 -10.94
C GLY A 76 3.84 11.92 -9.93
N ILE A 77 4.39 11.31 -8.86
CA ILE A 77 3.61 10.66 -7.79
C ILE A 77 2.82 11.70 -6.99
N VAL A 78 1.50 11.54 -6.94
CA VAL A 78 0.58 12.43 -6.22
C VAL A 78 0.34 11.94 -4.80
N ALA A 79 0.22 10.62 -4.62
CA ALA A 79 0.07 10.03 -3.30
C ALA A 79 0.94 8.79 -3.15
N LEU A 80 1.31 8.47 -1.91
CA LEU A 80 1.98 7.22 -1.58
C LEU A 80 1.44 6.63 -0.28
N ASN A 81 1.40 5.31 -0.19
CA ASN A 81 1.19 4.58 1.05
C ASN A 81 2.53 4.42 1.79
N LEU A 82 2.76 5.24 2.80
CA LEU A 82 4.00 5.19 3.58
C LEU A 82 3.93 4.08 4.63
N THR A 83 4.96 3.24 4.68
CA THR A 83 5.18 2.35 5.82
C THR A 83 5.59 3.17 7.03
N SER A 84 4.60 3.58 7.82
CA SER A 84 4.77 4.50 8.94
C SER A 84 5.28 3.80 10.20
N ILE A 85 5.07 2.49 10.30
CA ILE A 85 5.54 1.64 11.40
C ILE A 85 6.41 0.53 10.82
N LEU A 86 7.58 0.30 11.45
CA LEU A 86 8.45 -0.80 11.06
C LEU A 86 7.80 -2.15 11.45
N PRO A 87 7.77 -3.15 10.56
CA PRO A 87 7.02 -4.39 10.77
C PRO A 87 7.41 -5.22 12.00
N TRP A 88 8.63 -5.05 12.50
CA TRP A 88 9.23 -5.80 13.61
C TRP A 88 9.34 -4.97 14.90
N SER A 89 8.85 -3.73 14.92
CA SER A 89 8.90 -2.89 16.11
C SER A 89 7.86 -3.31 17.16
N ASN A 90 8.24 -3.22 18.43
CA ASN A 90 7.29 -3.27 19.54
C ASN A 90 6.47 -1.96 19.62
N PHE A 91 5.50 -1.91 20.53
CA PHE A 91 4.61 -0.75 20.70
C PHE A 91 5.37 0.56 20.90
N THR A 92 6.28 0.62 21.88
CA THR A 92 7.04 1.84 22.21
C THR A 92 7.87 2.34 21.03
N ALA A 93 8.63 1.45 20.38
CA ALA A 93 9.45 1.81 19.23
C ALA A 93 8.59 2.26 18.03
N SER A 94 7.42 1.65 17.86
CA SER A 94 6.45 2.05 16.82
C SER A 94 5.91 3.46 17.05
N MET A 95 5.56 3.80 18.30
CA MET A 95 5.06 5.14 18.64
C MET A 95 6.15 6.21 18.52
N GLN A 96 7.38 5.91 18.94
CA GLN A 96 8.53 6.80 18.74
C GLN A 96 8.80 7.02 17.25
N GLY A 97 8.85 5.94 16.46
CA GLY A 97 9.09 6.02 15.02
C GLY A 97 7.97 6.71 14.25
N LEU A 98 6.72 6.62 14.73
CA LEU A 98 5.58 7.36 14.19
C LEU A 98 5.69 8.85 14.53
N ALA A 99 6.00 9.20 15.78
CA ALA A 99 6.18 10.59 16.21
C ALA A 99 7.27 11.29 15.39
N THR A 100 8.40 10.64 15.15
CA THR A 100 9.47 11.18 14.29
C THR A 100 8.99 11.42 12.86
N LYS A 101 8.20 10.51 12.28
CA LYS A 101 7.68 10.68 10.92
C LYS A 101 6.66 11.82 10.86
N LEU A 102 5.76 11.93 11.83
CA LEU A 102 4.78 13.01 11.87
C LEU A 102 5.45 14.39 12.00
N ALA A 103 6.47 14.52 12.86
CA ALA A 103 7.26 15.73 12.96
C ALA A 103 7.95 16.10 11.62
N ALA A 104 8.53 15.12 10.93
CA ALA A 104 9.13 15.35 9.61
C ALA A 104 8.11 15.78 8.55
N ILE A 105 6.87 15.26 8.60
CA ILE A 105 5.77 15.70 7.73
C ILE A 105 5.41 17.16 8.02
N GLU A 106 5.32 17.53 9.30
CA GLU A 106 5.01 18.91 9.72
C GLU A 106 6.08 19.91 9.25
N GLU A 107 7.37 19.55 9.35
CA GLU A 107 8.50 20.34 8.83
C GLU A 107 8.49 20.49 7.29
N MET A 108 7.76 19.63 6.59
CA MET A 108 7.63 19.60 5.13
C MET A 108 6.20 19.91 4.66
N ALA A 109 5.40 20.64 5.45
CA ALA A 109 3.99 20.89 5.15
C ALA A 109 3.75 21.64 3.81
N ASP A 110 4.76 22.34 3.29
CA ASP A 110 4.78 22.96 1.96
C ASP A 110 4.86 21.94 0.81
N LEU A 111 5.34 20.73 1.09
CA LEU A 111 5.66 19.69 0.11
C LEU A 111 4.79 18.43 0.26
N VAL A 112 4.42 18.07 1.49
CA VAL A 112 3.66 16.85 1.79
C VAL A 112 2.48 17.13 2.72
N VAL A 113 1.50 16.24 2.71
CA VAL A 113 0.32 16.30 3.60
C VAL A 113 -0.16 14.89 3.93
N VAL A 114 -0.59 14.64 5.17
CA VAL A 114 -1.26 13.37 5.49
C VAL A 114 -2.65 13.37 4.85
N ALA A 115 -2.94 12.33 4.06
CA ALA A 115 -4.23 12.13 3.44
C ALA A 115 -5.02 11.04 4.18
N VAL A 116 -6.24 11.39 4.59
CA VAL A 116 -7.17 10.50 5.28
C VAL A 116 -8.41 10.18 4.45
N SER A 117 -8.51 10.77 3.26
CA SER A 117 -9.58 10.60 2.29
C SER A 117 -9.07 10.82 0.86
N THR A 118 -9.85 10.38 -0.13
CA THR A 118 -9.56 10.69 -1.54
C THR A 118 -9.63 12.18 -1.85
N ALA A 119 -10.46 12.94 -1.13
CA ALA A 119 -10.53 14.39 -1.28
C ALA A 119 -9.20 15.05 -0.90
N ASP A 120 -8.53 14.56 0.16
CA ASP A 120 -7.20 15.06 0.55
C ASP A 120 -6.15 14.76 -0.53
N ILE A 121 -6.23 13.59 -1.18
CA ILE A 121 -5.35 13.22 -2.29
C ILE A 121 -5.56 14.15 -3.49
N GLU A 122 -6.81 14.40 -3.85
CA GLU A 122 -7.15 15.33 -4.93
C GLU A 122 -6.73 16.76 -4.60
N GLN A 123 -6.88 17.19 -3.34
CA GLN A 123 -6.43 18.50 -2.91
C GLN A 123 -4.90 18.60 -2.95
N ALA A 124 -4.16 17.57 -2.49
CA ALA A 124 -2.71 17.54 -2.59
C ALA A 124 -2.24 17.65 -4.05
N ARG A 125 -2.95 17.00 -4.98
CA ARG A 125 -2.72 17.12 -6.42
C ARG A 125 -2.84 18.57 -6.90
N VAL A 126 -3.90 19.26 -6.47
CA VAL A 126 -4.15 20.67 -6.81
C VAL A 126 -3.07 21.58 -6.18
N ASP A 127 -2.68 21.29 -4.95
CA ASP A 127 -1.66 22.06 -4.22
C ASP A 127 -0.23 21.75 -4.69
N ASN A 128 -0.04 20.81 -5.62
CA ASN A 128 1.26 20.28 -6.04
C ASN A 128 2.11 19.76 -4.86
N ARG A 129 1.44 19.12 -3.90
CA ARG A 129 2.03 18.39 -2.76
C ARG A 129 1.90 16.88 -2.94
N VAL A 130 2.68 16.12 -2.19
CA VAL A 130 2.54 14.65 -2.12
C VAL A 130 1.63 14.30 -0.93
N ALA A 131 0.54 13.60 -1.21
CA ALA A 131 -0.33 13.02 -0.20
C ALA A 131 0.31 11.75 0.39
N ILE A 132 0.52 11.74 1.71
CA ILE A 132 1.01 10.59 2.46
C ILE A 132 -0.19 9.88 3.08
N ILE A 133 -0.46 8.68 2.60
CA ILE A 133 -1.40 7.76 3.25
C ILE A 133 -0.60 6.98 4.29
N LEU A 134 -0.96 7.11 5.56
CA LEU A 134 -0.27 6.36 6.62
C LEU A 134 -0.71 4.89 6.57
N GLY A 135 0.27 4.00 6.42
CA GLY A 135 0.04 2.56 6.44
C GLY A 135 1.04 1.78 7.29
N ALA A 136 0.71 0.52 7.56
CA ALA A 136 1.57 -0.40 8.28
C ALA A 136 1.58 -1.77 7.59
N GLN A 137 2.78 -2.30 7.38
CA GLN A 137 2.96 -3.62 6.76
C GLN A 137 2.83 -4.78 7.75
N ASN A 138 2.49 -4.50 9.00
CA ASN A 138 2.17 -5.49 10.01
C ASN A 138 1.20 -4.86 11.01
N SER A 139 0.41 -5.68 11.67
CA SER A 139 -0.54 -5.24 12.70
C SER A 139 -0.12 -5.66 14.11
N THR A 140 1.09 -6.19 14.30
CA THR A 140 1.62 -6.57 15.63
C THR A 140 1.62 -5.43 16.66
N LEU A 141 1.61 -4.17 16.22
CA LEU A 141 1.45 -3.00 17.09
C LEU A 141 0.18 -3.06 17.96
N VAL A 142 -0.90 -3.67 17.46
CA VAL A 142 -2.17 -3.73 18.21
C VAL A 142 -2.17 -4.82 19.27
N GLU A 143 -1.10 -5.62 19.34
CA GLU A 143 -0.94 -6.73 20.28
C GLU A 143 -2.22 -7.60 20.31
N ASP A 144 -2.94 -7.59 21.43
CA ASP A 144 -4.18 -8.33 21.64
C ASP A 144 -5.42 -7.44 21.71
N ASP A 145 -5.22 -6.12 21.66
CA ASP A 145 -6.29 -5.13 21.79
C ASP A 145 -6.59 -4.51 20.42
N LEU A 146 -7.54 -5.11 19.71
CA LEU A 146 -8.04 -4.59 18.44
C LEU A 146 -8.66 -3.18 18.58
N GLY A 147 -8.98 -2.73 19.79
CA GLY A 147 -9.38 -1.34 20.06
C GLY A 147 -8.32 -0.31 19.65
N LEU A 148 -7.04 -0.71 19.63
CA LEU A 148 -5.93 0.14 19.15
C LEU A 148 -6.05 0.46 17.66
N LEU A 149 -6.74 -0.35 16.86
CA LEU A 149 -7.03 -0.03 15.45
C LEU A 149 -7.82 1.29 15.34
N ARG A 150 -8.75 1.54 16.27
CA ARG A 150 -9.49 2.81 16.31
C ARG A 150 -8.57 3.98 16.61
N VAL A 151 -7.58 3.80 17.48
CA VAL A 151 -6.57 4.83 17.77
C VAL A 151 -5.75 5.13 16.52
N LEU A 152 -5.25 4.11 15.83
CA LEU A 152 -4.49 4.27 14.58
C LEU A 152 -5.32 4.98 13.50
N GLN A 153 -6.59 4.60 13.35
CA GLN A 153 -7.49 5.24 12.40
C GLN A 153 -7.67 6.74 12.72
N ARG A 154 -7.76 7.12 14.00
CA ARG A 154 -7.89 8.51 14.47
C ARG A 154 -6.60 9.32 14.24
N VAL A 155 -5.44 8.69 14.39
CA VAL A 155 -4.14 9.30 14.05
C VAL A 155 -3.96 9.48 12.54
N GLY A 156 -4.67 8.70 11.72
CA GLY A 156 -4.73 8.89 10.27
C GLY A 156 -4.38 7.66 9.44
N PHE A 157 -4.13 6.50 10.06
CA PHE A 157 -3.86 5.26 9.32
C PHE A 157 -5.05 4.83 8.47
N ARG A 158 -4.78 4.36 7.25
CA ARG A 158 -5.82 3.93 6.31
C ARG A 158 -5.57 2.56 5.68
N ILE A 159 -4.33 2.06 5.69
CA ILE A 159 -3.96 0.78 5.05
C ILE A 159 -3.13 -0.04 6.03
N LEU A 160 -3.59 -1.22 6.40
CA LEU A 160 -2.83 -2.13 7.27
C LEU A 160 -2.78 -3.54 6.69
N GLN A 161 -1.67 -4.22 6.93
CA GLN A 161 -1.55 -5.65 6.69
C GLN A 161 -1.68 -6.47 7.97
N PRO A 162 -2.26 -7.68 7.91
CA PRO A 162 -2.36 -8.54 9.09
C PRO A 162 -1.01 -9.17 9.46
N THR A 163 -0.13 -9.43 8.48
CA THR A 163 1.15 -10.15 8.69
C THR A 163 2.30 -9.53 7.90
N TYR A 164 3.53 -9.82 8.31
CA TYR A 164 4.76 -9.45 7.60
C TYR A 164 5.71 -10.64 7.53
N ASN A 165 5.65 -11.43 6.46
CA ASN A 165 6.50 -12.58 6.16
C ASN A 165 6.34 -13.78 7.11
N GLU A 166 6.50 -13.58 8.41
CA GLU A 166 6.35 -14.61 9.45
C GLU A 166 4.90 -14.73 9.94
N HIS A 167 4.60 -15.85 10.60
CA HIS A 167 3.34 -16.01 11.30
C HIS A 167 3.27 -15.08 12.54
N ASN A 168 2.07 -14.60 12.83
CA ASN A 168 1.79 -13.85 14.05
C ASN A 168 0.41 -14.24 14.59
N ARG A 169 -0.10 -13.51 15.59
CA ARG A 169 -1.39 -13.83 16.22
C ARG A 169 -2.61 -13.67 15.31
N LEU A 170 -2.48 -13.00 14.17
CA LEU A 170 -3.56 -12.77 13.21
C LEU A 170 -3.59 -13.84 12.13
N GLY A 171 -2.43 -14.29 11.64
CA GLY A 171 -2.38 -15.27 10.56
C GLY A 171 -0.95 -15.64 10.19
N ASP A 172 -0.80 -16.48 9.18
CA ASP A 172 0.51 -16.87 8.66
C ASP A 172 0.99 -15.88 7.60
N GLY A 173 2.32 -15.71 7.55
CA GLY A 173 2.96 -14.80 6.63
C GLY A 173 3.41 -15.51 5.35
N ALA A 174 3.78 -14.72 4.34
CA ALA A 174 4.11 -15.24 3.03
C ALA A 174 5.31 -16.19 3.00
N THR A 175 6.26 -16.05 3.93
CA THR A 175 7.53 -16.79 3.91
C THR A 175 7.83 -17.53 5.22
N GLY A 176 6.95 -17.43 6.21
CA GLY A 176 7.08 -18.12 7.50
C GLY A 176 6.57 -19.54 7.40
N GLU A 177 7.14 -20.43 8.21
CA GLU A 177 6.69 -21.82 8.27
C GLU A 177 5.42 -21.94 9.13
N PRO A 178 4.42 -22.75 8.71
CA PRO A 178 4.34 -23.43 7.41
C PRO A 178 3.95 -22.47 6.27
N PHE A 179 4.57 -22.61 5.08
CA PHE A 179 4.24 -21.78 3.90
C PHE A 179 3.46 -22.55 2.81
N GLY A 180 2.86 -21.80 1.88
CA GLY A 180 2.17 -22.37 0.72
C GLY A 180 0.89 -23.12 1.12
N PRO A 181 0.60 -24.31 0.56
CA PRO A 181 -0.60 -25.09 0.89
C PRO A 181 -0.70 -25.55 2.36
N GLN A 182 0.38 -25.42 3.14
CA GLN A 182 0.42 -25.83 4.55
C GLN A 182 0.11 -24.68 5.53
N ASP A 183 0.06 -23.44 5.02
CA ASP A 183 -0.42 -22.25 5.72
C ASP A 183 -1.81 -22.51 6.32
N GLN A 184 -1.98 -22.21 7.62
CA GLN A 184 -3.21 -22.47 8.38
C GLN A 184 -4.22 -21.33 8.33
N GLY A 185 -3.86 -20.22 7.69
CA GLY A 185 -4.73 -19.08 7.42
C GLY A 185 -4.84 -18.09 8.56
N LEU A 186 -5.99 -17.40 8.61
CA LEU A 186 -6.32 -16.50 9.72
C LEU A 186 -6.58 -17.30 11.00
N ARG A 187 -5.95 -16.83 12.08
CA ARG A 187 -6.29 -17.21 13.45
C ARG A 187 -7.57 -16.48 13.87
N GLU A 188 -8.16 -16.89 15.00
CA GLU A 188 -9.39 -16.29 15.53
C GLU A 188 -9.28 -14.77 15.71
N LEU A 189 -8.19 -14.29 16.31
CA LEU A 189 -7.93 -12.85 16.44
C LEU A 189 -7.82 -12.15 15.07
N GLY A 190 -7.30 -12.84 14.06
CA GLY A 190 -7.23 -12.35 12.68
C GLY A 190 -8.60 -12.16 12.04
N ARG A 191 -9.54 -13.08 12.27
CA ARG A 191 -10.93 -12.94 11.79
C ARG A 191 -11.62 -11.73 12.44
N GLN A 192 -11.40 -11.52 13.74
CA GLN A 192 -11.89 -10.34 14.45
C GLN A 192 -11.20 -9.05 13.96
N TRP A 193 -9.92 -9.12 13.63
CA TRP A 193 -9.17 -8.00 13.04
C TRP A 193 -9.77 -7.59 11.68
N VAL A 194 -10.12 -8.53 10.81
CA VAL A 194 -10.79 -8.23 9.52
C VAL A 194 -12.12 -7.50 9.75
N GLN A 195 -12.94 -7.98 10.69
CA GLN A 195 -14.21 -7.35 11.03
C GLN A 195 -14.02 -5.90 11.54
N GLU A 196 -13.02 -5.67 12.40
CA GLU A 196 -12.74 -4.34 12.93
C GLU A 196 -12.17 -3.40 11.86
N MET A 197 -11.32 -3.90 10.95
CA MET A 197 -10.84 -3.16 9.77
C MET A 197 -11.99 -2.70 8.88
N ASN A 198 -12.94 -3.58 8.55
CA ASN A 198 -14.14 -3.23 7.79
C ASN A 198 -15.02 -2.23 8.55
N ARG A 199 -15.24 -2.44 9.85
CA ARG A 199 -16.03 -1.53 10.71
C ARG A 199 -15.42 -0.13 10.78
N LEU A 200 -14.09 -0.01 10.74
CA LEU A 200 -13.36 1.24 10.75
C LEU A 200 -13.15 1.84 9.34
N HIS A 201 -13.57 1.11 8.30
CA HIS A 201 -13.35 1.45 6.90
C HIS A 201 -11.87 1.70 6.56
N MET A 202 -10.98 0.84 7.10
CA MET A 202 -9.57 0.81 6.74
C MET A 202 -9.32 -0.30 5.72
N LEU A 203 -8.47 -0.01 4.75
CA LEU A 203 -8.14 -0.93 3.67
C LEU A 203 -7.21 -2.03 4.17
N ILE A 204 -7.58 -3.28 3.85
CA ILE A 204 -6.78 -4.45 4.17
C ILE A 204 -5.84 -4.74 3.00
N ASP A 205 -4.54 -4.79 3.31
CA ASP A 205 -3.50 -5.20 2.38
C ASP A 205 -2.96 -6.58 2.76
N ILE A 206 -2.95 -7.51 1.82
CA ILE A 206 -2.57 -8.91 2.04
C ILE A 206 -1.28 -9.28 1.32
N SER A 207 -0.47 -8.28 0.95
CA SER A 207 0.77 -8.50 0.20
C SER A 207 1.69 -9.48 0.94
N HIS A 208 2.04 -9.22 2.20
CA HIS A 208 2.94 -10.08 2.98
C HIS A 208 2.28 -11.32 3.61
N SER A 209 1.00 -11.56 3.35
CA SER A 209 0.30 -12.71 3.94
C SER A 209 0.54 -14.01 3.20
N GLY A 210 0.48 -15.13 3.92
CA GLY A 210 0.49 -16.45 3.32
C GLY A 210 -0.78 -16.70 2.50
N TYR A 211 -0.81 -17.77 1.71
CA TYR A 211 -1.91 -18.05 0.78
C TYR A 211 -3.22 -18.40 1.48
N GLY A 212 -3.17 -19.20 2.54
CA GLY A 212 -4.33 -19.48 3.38
C GLY A 212 -4.85 -18.21 4.02
N THR A 213 -3.93 -17.36 4.52
CA THR A 213 -4.31 -16.09 5.14
C THR A 213 -4.93 -15.13 4.12
N CYS A 214 -4.40 -15.08 2.89
CA CYS A 214 -5.02 -14.32 1.80
C CYS A 214 -6.44 -14.82 1.50
N ALA A 215 -6.62 -16.13 1.32
CA ALA A 215 -7.92 -16.71 1.00
C ALA A 215 -8.96 -16.42 2.10
N ASP A 216 -8.59 -16.62 3.36
CA ASP A 216 -9.45 -16.33 4.51
C ASP A 216 -9.84 -14.85 4.61
N VAL A 217 -8.90 -13.94 4.36
CA VAL A 217 -9.17 -12.48 4.36
C VAL A 217 -10.13 -12.11 3.23
N ILE A 218 -9.93 -12.67 2.03
CA ILE A 218 -10.78 -12.40 0.87
C ILE A 218 -12.21 -12.90 1.12
N GLU A 219 -12.36 -14.08 1.72
CA GLU A 219 -13.67 -14.63 2.08
C GLU A 219 -14.35 -13.83 3.20
N ALA A 220 -13.60 -13.43 4.23
CA ALA A 220 -14.16 -12.80 5.42
C ALA A 220 -14.43 -11.29 5.25
N SER A 221 -13.74 -10.61 4.35
CA SER A 221 -13.84 -9.15 4.24
C SER A 221 -15.09 -8.70 3.49
N ALA A 222 -15.81 -7.74 4.07
CA ALA A 222 -16.98 -7.13 3.45
C ALA A 222 -16.64 -6.00 2.47
N ASP A 223 -15.39 -5.52 2.49
CA ASP A 223 -14.88 -4.46 1.61
C ASP A 223 -13.76 -5.02 0.70
N PRO A 224 -13.43 -4.35 -0.42
CA PRO A 224 -12.29 -4.76 -1.24
C PRO A 224 -10.98 -4.81 -0.46
N VAL A 225 -10.16 -5.81 -0.75
CA VAL A 225 -8.79 -5.96 -0.24
C VAL A 225 -7.79 -5.77 -1.38
N ILE A 226 -6.53 -5.50 -1.06
CA ILE A 226 -5.49 -5.25 -2.06
C ILE A 226 -4.25 -6.12 -1.86
N PHE A 227 -3.53 -6.35 -2.95
CA PHE A 227 -2.08 -6.53 -2.91
C PHE A 227 -1.44 -5.19 -3.27
N SER A 228 -1.00 -4.42 -2.27
CA SER A 228 -0.32 -3.15 -2.52
C SER A 228 1.04 -3.33 -3.20
N HIS A 229 1.72 -4.45 -2.94
CA HIS A 229 3.01 -4.81 -3.54
C HIS A 229 3.22 -6.34 -3.53
N ALA A 230 2.78 -6.99 -4.59
CA ALA A 230 3.08 -8.40 -4.85
C ALA A 230 3.21 -8.64 -6.35
N ASN A 231 3.93 -9.68 -6.74
CA ASN A 231 4.05 -10.09 -8.15
C ASN A 231 3.31 -11.40 -8.41
N ALA A 232 3.12 -11.73 -9.68
CA ALA A 232 2.56 -13.01 -10.10
C ALA A 232 3.59 -14.14 -9.92
N ARG A 233 3.18 -15.21 -9.23
CA ARG A 233 4.05 -16.38 -9.00
C ARG A 233 4.42 -17.11 -10.29
N ALA A 234 3.52 -17.09 -11.29
CA ALA A 234 3.79 -17.66 -12.61
C ALA A 234 5.01 -17.03 -13.32
N LEU A 235 5.39 -15.80 -12.98
CA LEU A 235 6.55 -15.11 -13.57
C LEU A 235 7.85 -15.34 -12.77
N CYS A 236 7.74 -15.57 -11.47
CA CYS A 236 8.88 -15.84 -10.60
C CYS A 236 8.39 -16.67 -9.41
N ASP A 237 8.93 -17.88 -9.29
CA ASP A 237 8.52 -18.83 -8.26
C ASP A 237 9.11 -18.43 -6.90
N SER A 238 8.41 -17.54 -6.21
CA SER A 238 8.75 -17.06 -4.88
C SER A 238 7.53 -17.18 -3.96
N PRO A 239 7.69 -17.60 -2.70
CA PRO A 239 6.60 -17.63 -1.72
C PRO A 239 5.99 -16.24 -1.49
N ARG A 240 6.74 -15.17 -1.79
CA ARG A 240 6.27 -13.79 -1.69
C ARG A 240 5.34 -13.37 -2.83
N ASN A 241 5.36 -14.09 -3.95
CA ASN A 241 4.51 -13.85 -5.11
C ASN A 241 3.18 -14.62 -4.99
N LYS A 242 2.14 -14.16 -5.68
CA LYS A 242 0.77 -14.68 -5.54
C LYS A 242 0.39 -15.59 -6.72
N PRO A 243 -0.20 -16.76 -6.44
CA PRO A 243 -0.77 -17.62 -7.48
C PRO A 243 -1.97 -16.95 -8.16
N ASP A 244 -2.25 -17.39 -9.39
CA ASP A 244 -3.25 -16.77 -10.27
C ASP A 244 -4.68 -16.82 -9.71
N ASP A 245 -5.00 -17.84 -8.92
CA ASP A 245 -6.30 -17.99 -8.25
C ASP A 245 -6.54 -16.87 -7.23
N LEU A 246 -5.55 -16.54 -6.39
CA LEU A 246 -5.63 -15.40 -5.46
C LEU A 246 -5.68 -14.06 -6.18
N ILE A 247 -4.94 -13.91 -7.29
CA ILE A 247 -5.00 -12.68 -8.10
C ILE A 247 -6.40 -12.51 -8.69
N LYS A 248 -7.02 -13.57 -9.20
CA LYS A 248 -8.40 -13.56 -9.73
C LYS A 248 -9.43 -13.32 -8.63
N ALA A 249 -9.20 -13.84 -7.43
CA ALA A 249 -10.14 -13.70 -6.32
C ALA A 249 -10.30 -12.26 -5.82
N ILE A 250 -9.28 -11.40 -6.02
CA ILE A 250 -9.35 -9.98 -5.62
C ILE A 250 -9.71 -9.01 -6.76
N ALA A 251 -9.87 -9.51 -7.99
CA ALA A 251 -10.03 -8.70 -9.20
C ALA A 251 -11.46 -8.19 -9.44
#